data_AF-A0A5Q5CBN4-F1
#
_entry.id   AF-A0A5Q5CBN4-F1
#
_cell.length_a   1.000
_cell.length_b   1.000
_cell.length_c   1.000
_cell.angle_alpha   90.00
_cell.angle_beta   90.00
_cell.angle_gamma   90.00
#
_symmetry.space_group_name_H-M   'P 1'
#
loop_
_entity.id
_entity.type
_entity.pdbx_description
1 polymer ?
#
loop_
_entity_poly.entity_id
_entity_poly.type
_entity_poly.pdbx_seq_one_letter_code
_entity_poly.pdbx_strand_id
1 'polypeptide(L)'
;MTGPSAWRARPWNVEVGSMLPFSPSFTRLEPMSRSGNPAAALSAAVADPLWMFMRQWQFGEFRGEDAGTPVSVQVQTTSAPANSWGTSAGAMSPIAGAPVDATVEREPAGPLDYVTRARSGFDLIKRLRAAGLGAVADALPQRAPLSAPLGAPAAAVAPLLASRTADPETLYAMLRDAGPTGIPSTWGVKPEQENAFRTVAAAWKDVYAAARTGPERSAWSGSRLEYNYRLEMKSGPTLTAAEAGSGRGEWWSFDAVPGSPAAGPPLVMTHHTAAATPLRYPGMPADRFWEFEDAKVNLGALEVQPHDLARLMVAECALIFGCDWLNIPIDAPGSSLVTVRSVQYRTTFGETFTVPPSRISNRNAPWRMFSVSAPGSATGAIDGLVTPPASAPPLEGPPLEEVFFLRDESANLAWAVERIVPDSLGRGMPRAAARVDAAVPVDVAAGTELRYLLATSVPAWWVPYVPRLMRTPQLDGTPDRVAMRLVQGRLDCDASTATDIWGRLLSGDEHRVLFDAEVPREGVRVQRVPILARRRDGTYVSWVARRVSVGRGEGRSGLAYDSAEPHDDVRT
;
A
#
# COMPACT_ATOMS: atom_id res chain seq x y z
N MET A 1 -77.10 -2.19 34.00
CA MET A 1 -76.83 -3.07 35.15
C MET A 1 -75.66 -2.50 35.91
N THR A 2 -75.96 -2.00 37.11
CA THR A 2 -75.05 -1.34 38.05
C THR A 2 -74.28 -2.35 38.89
N GLY A 3 -72.98 -2.13 39.08
CA GLY A 3 -72.15 -2.83 40.08
C GLY A 3 -70.71 -2.30 40.07
N PRO A 4 -70.20 -1.73 41.18
CA PRO A 4 -68.85 -1.16 41.25
C PRO A 4 -67.84 -2.20 41.76
N SER A 5 -66.66 -2.29 41.16
CA SER A 5 -65.52 -3.02 41.76
C SER A 5 -64.33 -2.08 41.92
N ALA A 6 -64.05 -1.78 43.19
CA ALA A 6 -63.05 -0.87 43.68
C ALA A 6 -61.61 -1.35 43.41
N TRP A 7 -60.76 -0.40 43.01
CA TRP A 7 -59.31 -0.53 43.10
C TRP A 7 -58.91 -0.58 44.58
N ARG A 8 -58.30 -1.68 45.03
CA ARG A 8 -57.56 -1.73 46.29
C ARG A 8 -56.08 -1.91 45.98
N ALA A 9 -55.31 -0.85 46.18
CA ALA A 9 -53.86 -0.94 46.32
C ALA A 9 -53.55 -1.81 47.56
N ARG A 10 -52.76 -2.88 47.37
CA ARG A 10 -52.05 -3.53 48.47
C ARG A 10 -50.56 -3.21 48.32
N PRO A 11 -49.94 -2.57 49.32
CA PRO A 11 -48.48 -2.41 49.36
C PRO A 11 -47.86 -3.76 49.70
N TRP A 12 -47.00 -4.27 48.81
CA TRP A 12 -46.09 -5.35 49.17
C TRP A 12 -44.84 -4.71 49.78
N ASN A 13 -44.74 -4.78 51.10
CA ASN A 13 -43.47 -4.62 51.80
C ASN A 13 -42.62 -5.85 51.48
N VAL A 14 -41.67 -5.69 50.57
CA VAL A 14 -40.50 -6.58 50.49
C VAL A 14 -39.27 -5.69 50.53
N GLU A 15 -38.49 -5.86 51.58
CA GLU A 15 -37.20 -5.22 51.80
C GLU A 15 -36.30 -5.42 50.57
N VAL A 16 -35.65 -4.33 50.15
CA VAL A 16 -34.67 -4.32 49.07
C VAL A 16 -33.39 -4.99 49.57
N GLY A 17 -33.39 -6.32 49.53
CA GLY A 17 -32.19 -7.15 49.56
C GLY A 17 -31.63 -7.27 48.16
N SER A 18 -30.45 -6.72 47.94
CA SER A 18 -29.67 -6.86 46.71
C SER A 18 -29.38 -8.33 46.40
N MET A 19 -30.16 -8.93 45.51
CA MET A 19 -29.78 -10.13 44.76
C MET A 19 -30.31 -10.03 43.33
N LEU A 20 -29.48 -9.45 42.45
CA LEU A 20 -29.50 -9.85 41.04
C LEU A 20 -28.80 -11.21 40.95
N PRO A 21 -29.49 -12.24 40.44
CA PRO A 21 -28.84 -13.20 39.57
C PRO A 21 -29.55 -13.13 38.23
N PHE A 22 -29.31 -12.08 37.45
CA PHE A 22 -29.43 -12.21 36.01
C PHE A 22 -28.20 -12.99 35.54
N SER A 23 -28.16 -14.29 35.86
CA SER A 23 -27.35 -15.21 35.08
C SER A 23 -28.07 -15.33 33.75
N PRO A 24 -27.47 -14.94 32.60
CA PRO A 24 -28.00 -15.39 31.33
C PRO A 24 -27.80 -16.91 31.31
N SER A 25 -28.79 -17.66 31.76
CA SER A 25 -28.84 -19.09 31.51
C SER A 25 -29.13 -19.26 30.03
N PHE A 26 -28.06 -19.26 29.22
CA PHE A 26 -28.12 -19.77 27.87
C PHE A 26 -28.59 -21.22 27.97
N THR A 27 -29.88 -21.45 27.71
CA THR A 27 -30.38 -22.81 27.56
C THR A 27 -29.88 -23.27 26.20
N ARG A 28 -28.73 -23.94 26.19
CA ARG A 28 -28.20 -24.56 24.97
C ARG A 28 -29.15 -25.68 24.59
N LEU A 29 -30.00 -25.40 23.61
CA LEU A 29 -30.82 -26.42 22.97
C LEU A 29 -29.90 -27.23 22.05
N GLU A 30 -29.39 -28.36 22.55
CA GLU A 30 -28.65 -29.31 21.72
C GLU A 30 -29.66 -30.23 20.99
N PRO A 31 -29.70 -30.22 19.65
CA PRO A 31 -30.57 -31.12 18.91
C PRO A 31 -30.07 -32.56 19.07
N MET A 32 -30.74 -33.35 19.89
CA MET A 32 -30.51 -34.80 19.95
C MET A 32 -31.18 -35.47 18.74
N SER A 33 -30.41 -35.78 17.70
CA SER A 33 -30.92 -36.55 16.57
C SER A 33 -31.09 -38.02 16.98
N ARG A 34 -32.34 -38.49 17.07
CA ARG A 34 -32.65 -39.91 17.33
C ARG A 34 -32.18 -40.85 16.21
N SER A 35 -31.91 -40.31 15.02
CA SER A 35 -31.53 -41.10 13.84
C SER A 35 -30.01 -41.10 13.57
N GLY A 36 -29.24 -40.23 14.24
CA GLY A 36 -27.83 -39.99 13.91
C GLY A 36 -27.59 -39.31 12.56
N ASN A 37 -28.64 -39.10 11.74
CA ASN A 37 -28.54 -38.47 10.43
C ASN A 37 -29.03 -37.02 10.50
N PRO A 38 -28.14 -36.00 10.45
CA PRO A 38 -28.54 -34.60 10.48
C PRO A 38 -29.20 -34.13 9.18
N ALA A 39 -29.07 -34.87 8.08
CA ALA A 39 -29.55 -34.43 6.75
C ALA A 39 -31.06 -34.15 6.71
N ALA A 40 -31.87 -34.91 7.44
CA ALA A 40 -33.32 -34.67 7.50
C ALA A 40 -33.66 -33.35 8.21
N ALA A 41 -32.98 -33.03 9.32
CA ALA A 41 -33.17 -31.77 10.03
C ALA A 41 -32.59 -30.58 9.23
N LEU A 42 -31.41 -30.76 8.63
CA LEU A 42 -30.77 -29.77 7.77
C LEU A 42 -31.57 -29.49 6.49
N SER A 43 -32.33 -30.48 5.98
CA SER A 43 -33.15 -30.30 4.78
C SER A 43 -34.31 -29.33 4.96
N ALA A 44 -34.70 -29.05 6.21
CA ALA A 44 -35.79 -28.14 6.57
C ALA A 44 -37.07 -28.32 5.72
N ALA A 45 -37.39 -29.57 5.34
CA ALA A 45 -38.48 -29.85 4.40
C ALA A 45 -39.82 -29.36 4.94
N VAL A 46 -40.52 -28.55 4.15
CA VAL A 46 -41.82 -27.96 4.54
C VAL A 46 -42.92 -29.00 4.38
N ALA A 47 -43.23 -29.72 5.45
CA ALA A 47 -44.35 -30.67 5.48
C ALA A 47 -45.72 -29.99 5.63
N ASP A 48 -45.77 -28.90 6.40
CA ASP A 48 -46.96 -28.09 6.66
C ASP A 48 -46.56 -26.59 6.70
N PRO A 49 -47.10 -25.73 5.82
CA PRO A 49 -46.84 -24.29 5.90
C PRO A 49 -47.27 -23.66 7.24
N LEU A 50 -48.27 -24.22 7.93
CA LEU A 50 -48.68 -23.75 9.26
C LEU A 50 -47.57 -23.97 10.29
N TRP A 51 -46.78 -25.04 10.13
CA TRP A 51 -45.61 -25.29 10.97
C TRP A 51 -44.57 -24.17 10.86
N MET A 52 -44.36 -23.59 9.67
CA MET A 52 -43.45 -22.45 9.48
C MET A 52 -43.89 -21.24 10.30
N PHE A 53 -45.18 -20.89 10.30
CA PHE A 53 -45.71 -19.80 11.13
C PHE A 53 -45.59 -20.09 12.63
N MET A 54 -45.83 -21.33 13.05
CA MET A 54 -45.67 -21.73 14.45
C MET A 54 -44.20 -21.70 14.89
N ARG A 55 -43.26 -22.02 14.00
CA ARG A 55 -41.82 -21.86 14.26
C ARG A 55 -41.43 -20.40 14.36
N GLN A 56 -41.87 -19.53 13.46
CA GLN A 56 -41.69 -18.08 13.56
C GLN A 56 -42.20 -17.54 14.90
N TRP A 57 -43.37 -17.99 15.35
CA TRP A 57 -43.90 -17.64 16.69
C TRP A 57 -43.00 -18.14 17.83
N GLN A 58 -42.50 -19.38 17.76
CA GLN A 58 -41.59 -19.95 18.77
C GLN A 58 -40.26 -19.19 18.87
N PHE A 59 -39.69 -18.77 17.75
CA PHE A 59 -38.47 -17.94 17.72
C PHE A 59 -38.73 -16.46 18.02
N GLY A 60 -40.00 -16.08 18.23
CA GLY A 60 -40.36 -14.72 18.62
C GLY A 60 -40.45 -13.72 17.46
N GLU A 61 -40.53 -14.15 16.19
CA GLU A 61 -40.68 -13.22 15.05
C GLU A 61 -41.91 -12.31 15.16
N PHE A 62 -42.96 -12.77 15.86
CA PHE A 62 -44.17 -11.99 16.08
C PHE A 62 -44.12 -11.13 17.36
N ARG A 63 -43.01 -11.18 18.11
CA ARG A 63 -42.74 -10.23 19.18
C ARG A 63 -42.13 -8.99 18.56
N GLY A 64 -42.98 -8.02 18.23
CA GLY A 64 -42.49 -6.68 17.89
C GLY A 64 -41.86 -6.03 19.12
N GLU A 65 -40.68 -5.46 18.95
CA GLU A 65 -40.13 -4.52 19.92
C GLU A 65 -40.74 -3.14 19.67
N ASP A 66 -41.03 -2.39 20.73
CA ASP A 66 -41.49 -1.00 20.63
C ASP A 66 -40.30 -0.07 20.31
N ALA A 67 -39.70 -0.30 19.14
CA ALA A 67 -38.50 0.35 18.67
C ALA A 67 -38.73 0.86 17.24
N GLY A 68 -38.67 2.19 17.06
CA GLY A 68 -38.79 2.80 15.75
C GLY A 68 -37.53 2.59 14.91
N THR A 69 -37.69 2.23 13.63
CA THR A 69 -36.56 2.10 12.70
C THR A 69 -36.03 3.48 12.29
N PRO A 70 -34.71 3.69 12.18
CA PRO A 70 -34.16 4.94 11.66
C PRO A 70 -34.59 5.20 10.21
N VAL A 71 -35.30 6.31 9.96
CA VAL A 71 -35.74 6.74 8.61
C VAL A 71 -34.88 7.83 8.00
N SER A 72 -34.14 8.56 8.83
CA SER A 72 -33.21 9.61 8.40
C SER A 72 -32.13 9.76 9.45
N VAL A 73 -30.86 9.82 9.02
CA VAL A 73 -29.71 10.07 9.87
C VAL A 73 -29.05 11.38 9.45
N GLN A 74 -28.88 12.27 10.40
CA GLN A 74 -28.09 13.49 10.27
C GLN A 74 -26.73 13.27 10.92
N VAL A 75 -25.66 13.46 10.16
CA VAL A 75 -24.28 13.35 10.64
C VAL A 75 -23.59 14.68 10.45
N GLN A 76 -22.91 15.16 11.50
CA GLN A 76 -22.05 16.33 11.42
C GLN A 76 -20.60 15.91 11.49
N THR A 77 -19.79 16.35 10.53
CA THR A 77 -18.35 16.04 10.47
C THR A 77 -17.51 17.30 10.33
N THR A 78 -16.32 17.28 10.91
CA THR A 78 -15.25 18.25 10.60
C THR A 78 -14.10 17.54 9.90
N SER A 79 -13.48 18.16 8.90
CA SER A 79 -12.38 17.57 8.14
C SER A 79 -11.13 18.46 8.10
N ALA A 80 -9.97 17.89 8.45
CA ALA A 80 -8.66 18.54 8.36
C ALA A 80 -7.90 17.96 7.15
N PRO A 81 -7.89 18.62 5.97
CA PRO A 81 -7.16 18.10 4.82
C PRO A 81 -5.65 18.21 5.03
N ALA A 82 -4.90 17.25 4.51
CA ALA A 82 -3.45 17.33 4.44
C ALA A 82 -3.04 18.55 3.59
N ASN A 83 -2.21 19.44 4.14
CA ASN A 83 -1.71 20.64 3.45
C ASN A 83 -0.24 20.50 3.04
N SER A 84 0.55 19.84 3.88
CA SER A 84 1.99 19.67 3.70
C SER A 84 2.36 18.22 3.98
N TRP A 85 3.44 17.77 3.36
CA TRP A 85 4.01 16.44 3.57
C TRP A 85 5.52 16.53 3.74
N GLY A 86 6.13 15.52 4.32
CA GLY A 86 7.59 15.40 4.35
C GLY A 86 8.01 13.96 4.66
N THR A 87 9.26 13.63 4.40
CA THR A 87 9.83 12.37 4.90
C THR A 87 9.96 12.42 6.43
N SER A 88 10.13 11.27 7.07
CA SER A 88 10.26 11.17 8.55
C SER A 88 11.31 12.12 9.13
N ALA A 89 12.42 12.33 8.43
CA ALA A 89 13.51 13.25 8.82
C ALA A 89 13.67 14.48 7.88
N GLY A 90 12.71 14.73 6.99
CA GLY A 90 12.75 15.80 5.98
C GLY A 90 12.02 17.07 6.40
N ALA A 91 12.27 18.17 5.68
CA ALA A 91 11.45 19.37 5.80
C ALA A 91 10.04 19.13 5.24
N MET A 92 9.04 19.82 5.80
CA MET A 92 7.68 19.79 5.27
C MET A 92 7.61 20.64 4.00
N SER A 93 6.91 20.14 2.98
CA SER A 93 6.69 20.78 1.70
C SER A 93 5.19 20.80 1.37
N PRO A 94 4.67 21.85 0.74
CA PRO A 94 3.25 21.91 0.35
C PRO A 94 2.86 20.79 -0.61
N ILE A 95 1.65 20.26 -0.44
CA ILE A 95 1.05 19.30 -1.39
C ILE A 95 0.49 20.09 -2.58
N ALA A 96 1.23 20.14 -3.68
CA ALA A 96 0.94 20.97 -4.86
C ALA A 96 -0.06 20.33 -5.85
N GLY A 97 -1.25 19.95 -5.38
CA GLY A 97 -2.38 19.47 -6.21
C GLY A 97 -2.26 18.07 -6.80
N ALA A 98 -1.08 17.43 -6.71
CA ALA A 98 -0.94 16.00 -6.98
C ALA A 98 -1.61 15.17 -5.85
N PRO A 99 -2.10 13.96 -6.16
CA PRO A 99 -2.45 12.96 -5.15
C PRO A 99 -1.29 12.74 -4.15
N VAL A 100 -1.63 12.50 -2.88
CA VAL A 100 -0.63 12.36 -1.81
C VAL A 100 0.26 11.14 -2.03
N ASP A 101 -0.31 10.03 -2.50
CA ASP A 101 0.43 8.84 -2.91
C ASP A 101 1.46 9.15 -4.01
N ALA A 102 1.06 9.88 -5.06
CA ALA A 102 1.97 10.31 -6.12
C ALA A 102 3.09 11.26 -5.65
N THR A 103 2.88 11.91 -4.51
CA THR A 103 3.83 12.84 -3.90
C THR A 103 4.81 12.08 -2.99
N VAL A 104 4.30 11.17 -2.17
CA VAL A 104 5.06 10.34 -1.22
C VAL A 104 5.88 9.26 -1.92
N GLU A 105 5.29 8.55 -2.88
CA GLU A 105 5.94 7.41 -3.54
C GLU A 105 7.00 7.81 -4.55
N ARG A 106 6.99 9.08 -4.97
CA ARG A 106 7.85 9.61 -6.02
C ARG A 106 9.32 9.40 -5.68
N GLU A 107 10.03 8.76 -6.59
CA GLU A 107 11.49 8.64 -6.50
C GLU A 107 12.16 10.00 -6.65
N PRO A 108 13.33 10.20 -6.02
CA PRO A 108 14.20 11.33 -6.31
C PRO A 108 14.46 11.45 -7.82
N ALA A 109 14.68 12.67 -8.30
CA ALA A 109 14.91 12.93 -9.71
C ALA A 109 16.16 12.18 -10.22
N GLY A 110 15.94 11.04 -10.87
CA GLY A 110 16.99 10.21 -11.45
C GLY A 110 17.25 10.51 -12.92
N PRO A 111 18.21 9.80 -13.54
CA PRO A 111 18.34 9.80 -15.00
C PRO A 111 17.06 9.26 -15.65
N LEU A 112 16.65 9.90 -16.74
CA LEU A 112 15.55 9.44 -17.59
C LEU A 112 16.03 8.29 -18.47
N ASP A 113 15.15 7.34 -18.78
CA ASP A 113 15.44 6.29 -19.76
C ASP A 113 15.67 6.89 -21.17
N TYR A 114 16.33 6.10 -22.03
CA TYR A 114 16.77 6.57 -23.34
C TYR A 114 15.60 7.01 -24.24
N VAL A 115 14.47 6.28 -24.20
CA VAL A 115 13.30 6.60 -25.02
C VAL A 115 12.60 7.85 -24.51
N THR A 116 12.50 8.04 -23.20
CA THR A 116 11.95 9.27 -22.63
C THR A 116 12.84 10.47 -22.96
N ARG A 117 14.17 10.34 -22.92
CA ARG A 117 15.08 11.40 -23.39
C ARG A 117 14.85 11.73 -24.86
N ALA A 118 14.80 10.71 -25.71
CA ALA A 118 14.53 10.87 -27.15
C ALA A 118 13.17 11.53 -27.41
N ARG A 119 12.12 11.16 -26.67
CA ARG A 119 10.80 11.78 -26.81
C ARG A 119 10.82 13.25 -26.41
N SER A 120 11.47 13.60 -25.30
CA SER A 120 11.56 14.97 -24.82
C SER A 120 12.35 15.87 -25.78
N GLY A 121 13.46 15.38 -26.35
CA GLY A 121 14.22 16.10 -27.36
C GLY A 121 13.44 16.27 -28.67
N PHE A 122 12.78 15.22 -29.13
CA PHE A 122 11.93 15.26 -30.32
C PHE A 122 10.72 16.18 -30.15
N ASP A 123 10.16 16.28 -28.94
CA ASP A 123 9.05 17.20 -28.65
C ASP A 123 9.42 18.66 -28.94
N LEU A 124 10.62 19.11 -28.56
CA LEU A 124 11.10 20.46 -28.89
C LEU A 124 11.23 20.65 -30.41
N ILE A 125 11.84 19.69 -31.11
CA ILE A 125 11.99 19.70 -32.58
C ILE A 125 10.61 19.83 -33.24
N LYS A 126 9.63 19.03 -32.79
CA LYS A 126 8.27 19.05 -33.30
C LYS A 126 7.60 20.40 -33.08
N ARG A 127 7.70 20.97 -31.88
CA ARG A 127 7.11 22.29 -31.55
C ARG A 127 7.74 23.41 -32.37
N LEU A 128 9.06 23.42 -32.53
CA LEU A 128 9.78 24.41 -33.35
C LEU A 128 9.37 24.33 -34.81
N ARG A 129 9.27 23.12 -35.38
CA ARG A 129 8.80 22.93 -36.76
C ARG A 129 7.36 23.42 -36.94
N ALA A 130 6.47 23.11 -36.00
CA ALA A 130 5.08 23.58 -36.01
C ALA A 130 4.96 25.11 -35.92
N ALA A 131 5.91 25.78 -35.26
CA ALA A 131 5.99 27.23 -35.18
C ALA A 131 6.72 27.89 -36.37
N GLY A 132 7.07 27.14 -37.41
CA GLY A 132 7.75 27.66 -38.60
C GLY A 132 9.28 27.79 -38.49
N LEU A 133 9.90 27.26 -37.42
CA LEU A 133 11.34 27.28 -37.19
C LEU A 133 12.04 25.98 -37.65
N GLY A 134 11.70 25.49 -38.84
CA GLY A 134 12.21 24.20 -39.36
C GLY A 134 13.74 24.11 -39.40
N ALA A 135 14.42 25.15 -39.91
CA ALA A 135 15.88 25.17 -39.98
C ALA A 135 16.57 25.10 -38.60
N VAL A 136 15.97 25.71 -37.57
CA VAL A 136 16.47 25.61 -36.18
C VAL A 136 16.26 24.20 -35.66
N ALA A 137 15.08 23.63 -35.89
CA ALA A 137 14.70 22.29 -35.45
C ALA A 137 15.58 21.19 -36.07
N ASP A 138 15.86 21.28 -37.37
CA ASP A 138 16.63 20.29 -38.12
C ASP A 138 18.12 20.27 -37.74
N ALA A 139 18.64 21.38 -37.19
CA ALA A 139 20.02 21.48 -36.70
C ALA A 139 20.20 20.94 -35.27
N LEU A 140 19.13 20.75 -34.49
CA LEU A 140 19.24 20.33 -33.07
C LEU A 140 19.90 18.96 -32.87
N PRO A 141 19.62 17.91 -33.66
CA PRO A 141 20.26 16.61 -33.48
C PRO A 141 21.79 16.65 -33.57
N GLN A 142 22.35 17.54 -34.40
CA GLN A 142 23.80 17.72 -34.51
C GLN A 142 24.38 18.55 -33.37
N ARG A 143 23.63 19.54 -32.87
CA ARG A 143 24.08 20.45 -31.81
C ARG A 143 24.04 19.80 -30.42
N ALA A 144 23.09 18.91 -30.20
CA ALA A 144 22.89 18.20 -28.95
C ALA A 144 22.61 16.72 -29.26
N PRO A 145 23.63 15.94 -29.67
CA PRO A 145 23.43 14.53 -30.02
C PRO A 145 23.02 13.71 -28.79
N LEU A 146 22.05 12.81 -28.97
CA LEU A 146 21.61 11.91 -27.90
C LEU A 146 22.54 10.69 -27.80
N SER A 147 23.39 10.67 -26.76
CA SER A 147 24.34 9.57 -26.51
C SER A 147 23.65 8.22 -26.30
N ALA A 148 24.06 7.20 -27.06
CA ALA A 148 23.56 5.85 -26.95
C ALA A 148 23.99 5.20 -25.62
N PRO A 149 23.10 4.52 -24.89
CA PRO A 149 23.47 3.71 -23.73
C PRO A 149 24.26 2.47 -24.17
N LEU A 150 25.11 1.98 -23.29
CA LEU A 150 25.86 0.73 -23.48
C LEU A 150 24.91 -0.47 -23.26
N GLY A 151 25.06 -1.51 -24.08
CA GLY A 151 24.34 -2.77 -23.92
C GLY A 151 22.99 -2.86 -24.65
N ALA A 152 22.58 -4.10 -24.94
CA ALA A 152 21.27 -4.40 -25.51
C ALA A 152 20.16 -4.33 -24.45
N PRO A 153 18.91 -3.98 -24.82
CA PRO A 153 18.43 -3.70 -26.18
C PRO A 153 18.65 -2.25 -26.63
N ALA A 154 19.01 -1.34 -25.74
CA ALA A 154 18.99 0.09 -26.05
C ALA A 154 20.05 0.51 -27.08
N ALA A 155 21.23 -0.13 -27.09
CA ALA A 155 22.25 0.06 -28.12
C ALA A 155 21.75 -0.27 -29.54
N ALA A 156 20.81 -1.22 -29.70
CA ALA A 156 20.27 -1.59 -31.01
C ALA A 156 19.26 -0.56 -31.54
N VAL A 157 18.58 0.18 -30.66
CA VAL A 157 17.59 1.20 -31.03
C VAL A 157 18.24 2.56 -31.28
N ALA A 158 19.37 2.85 -30.63
CA ALA A 158 20.01 4.16 -30.68
C ALA A 158 20.30 4.70 -32.11
N PRO A 159 20.78 3.90 -33.09
CA PRO A 159 21.00 4.39 -34.46
C PRO A 159 19.73 4.89 -35.16
N LEU A 160 18.55 4.35 -34.81
CA LEU A 160 17.27 4.77 -35.39
C LEU A 160 16.81 6.14 -34.89
N LEU A 161 17.28 6.55 -33.70
CA LEU A 161 16.88 7.79 -33.05
C LEU A 161 17.93 8.89 -33.21
N ALA A 162 19.21 8.56 -33.38
CA ALA A 162 20.33 9.51 -33.38
C ALA A 162 20.16 10.72 -34.31
N SER A 163 19.55 10.54 -35.49
CA SER A 163 19.32 11.63 -36.47
C SER A 163 17.96 12.32 -36.33
N ARG A 164 17.08 11.80 -35.49
CA ARG A 164 15.68 12.26 -35.36
C ARG A 164 15.40 13.01 -34.07
N THR A 165 16.29 12.94 -33.09
CA THR A 165 16.14 13.60 -31.80
C THR A 165 17.45 14.28 -31.37
N ALA A 166 17.35 15.10 -30.33
CA ALA A 166 18.46 15.67 -29.61
C ALA A 166 18.42 15.25 -28.13
N ASP A 167 19.51 15.44 -27.40
CA ASP A 167 19.58 15.26 -25.97
C ASP A 167 18.86 16.40 -25.24
N PRO A 168 17.72 16.14 -24.58
CA PRO A 168 16.96 17.20 -23.92
C PRO A 168 17.72 17.85 -22.77
N GLU A 169 18.67 17.15 -22.13
CA GLU A 169 19.43 17.75 -21.03
C GLU A 169 20.39 18.82 -21.54
N THR A 170 21.13 18.54 -22.61
CA THR A 170 21.99 19.52 -23.28
C THR A 170 21.16 20.69 -23.82
N LEU A 171 20.01 20.42 -24.45
CA LEU A 171 19.12 21.47 -24.94
C LEU A 171 18.61 22.38 -23.81
N TYR A 172 18.20 21.79 -22.69
CA TYR A 172 17.74 22.54 -21.52
C TYR A 172 18.86 23.40 -20.93
N ALA A 173 20.07 22.87 -20.81
CA ALA A 173 21.25 23.62 -20.37
C ALA A 173 21.56 24.79 -21.32
N MET A 174 21.60 24.56 -22.64
CA MET A 174 21.81 25.62 -23.63
C MET A 174 20.77 26.74 -23.53
N LEU A 175 19.49 26.39 -23.34
CA LEU A 175 18.40 27.36 -23.18
C LEU A 175 18.47 28.12 -21.86
N ARG A 176 18.93 27.47 -20.78
CA ARG A 176 19.16 28.10 -19.48
C ARG A 176 20.33 29.09 -19.55
N ASP A 177 21.40 28.70 -20.23
CA ASP A 177 22.66 29.45 -20.28
C ASP A 177 22.62 30.60 -21.32
N ALA A 178 21.57 30.69 -22.13
CA ALA A 178 21.34 31.76 -23.11
C ALA A 178 21.09 33.17 -22.51
N GLY A 179 21.09 33.28 -21.17
CA GLY A 179 21.02 34.56 -20.46
C GLY A 179 19.72 35.34 -20.74
N PRO A 180 19.72 36.69 -20.63
CA PRO A 180 18.51 37.51 -20.74
C PRO A 180 17.86 37.44 -22.13
N THR A 181 18.64 37.08 -23.16
CA THR A 181 18.10 36.87 -24.51
C THR A 181 17.30 35.59 -24.64
N GLY A 182 17.45 34.60 -23.75
CA GLY A 182 16.68 33.34 -23.81
C GLY A 182 16.82 32.55 -25.13
N ILE A 183 17.75 32.93 -26.01
CA ILE A 183 17.99 32.34 -27.32
C ILE A 183 19.48 32.00 -27.42
N PRO A 184 19.85 30.73 -27.57
CA PRO A 184 21.25 30.36 -27.76
C PRO A 184 21.77 30.95 -29.08
N SER A 185 22.87 31.71 -29.03
CA SER A 185 23.45 32.38 -30.20
C SER A 185 23.85 31.40 -31.32
N THR A 186 24.22 30.18 -30.95
CA THR A 186 24.56 29.10 -31.88
C THR A 186 23.36 28.52 -32.63
N TRP A 187 22.12 28.89 -32.25
CA TRP A 187 20.93 28.25 -32.80
C TRP A 187 20.44 28.86 -34.12
N GLY A 188 20.92 30.06 -34.48
CA GLY A 188 20.61 30.69 -35.77
C GLY A 188 19.15 31.14 -35.90
N VAL A 189 18.50 31.51 -34.79
CA VAL A 189 17.15 32.08 -34.77
C VAL A 189 17.21 33.49 -35.37
N LYS A 190 16.38 33.77 -36.37
CA LYS A 190 16.31 35.10 -37.01
C LYS A 190 15.52 36.09 -36.16
N PRO A 191 15.75 37.41 -36.26
CA PRO A 191 15.02 38.43 -35.49
C PRO A 191 13.50 38.30 -35.58
N GLU A 192 12.96 38.01 -36.77
CA GLU A 192 11.52 37.82 -37.00
C GLU A 192 10.94 36.54 -36.35
N GLN A 193 11.79 35.61 -35.93
CA GLN A 193 11.41 34.32 -35.32
C GLN A 193 11.53 34.31 -33.80
N GLU A 194 12.13 35.32 -33.18
CA GLU A 194 12.48 35.31 -31.76
C GLU A 194 11.28 35.11 -30.83
N ASN A 195 10.16 35.80 -31.11
CA ASN A 195 8.99 35.70 -30.26
C ASN A 195 8.39 34.29 -30.28
N ALA A 196 8.21 33.72 -31.48
CA ALA A 196 7.72 32.35 -31.65
C ALA A 196 8.65 31.32 -30.99
N PHE A 197 9.97 31.51 -31.12
CA PHE A 197 10.96 30.68 -30.44
C PHE A 197 10.82 30.73 -28.92
N ARG A 198 10.75 31.92 -28.32
CA ARG A 198 10.65 32.11 -26.87
C ARG A 198 9.38 31.46 -26.30
N THR A 199 8.25 31.59 -26.99
CA THR A 199 6.99 30.94 -26.59
C THR A 199 7.14 29.41 -26.57
N VAL A 200 7.71 28.83 -27.64
CA VAL A 200 7.93 27.38 -27.73
C VAL A 200 8.92 26.91 -26.67
N ALA A 201 10.05 27.61 -26.51
CA ALA A 201 11.10 27.26 -25.57
C ALA A 201 10.63 27.36 -24.11
N ALA A 202 9.85 28.39 -23.75
CA ALA A 202 9.27 28.53 -22.43
C ALA A 202 8.32 27.35 -22.12
N ALA A 203 7.35 27.10 -23.01
CA ALA A 203 6.40 26.01 -22.82
C ALA A 203 7.07 24.63 -22.74
N TRP A 204 8.11 24.38 -23.54
CA TRP A 204 8.86 23.13 -23.48
C TRP A 204 9.69 23.01 -22.19
N LYS A 205 10.35 24.09 -21.75
CA LYS A 205 11.10 24.11 -20.47
C LYS A 205 10.20 23.79 -19.29
N ASP A 206 8.99 24.37 -19.24
CA ASP A 206 8.05 24.14 -18.15
C ASP A 206 7.63 22.66 -18.09
N VAL A 207 7.31 22.06 -19.24
CA VAL A 207 6.97 20.63 -19.32
C VAL A 207 8.15 19.74 -18.95
N TYR A 208 9.35 20.04 -19.46
CA TYR A 208 10.55 19.26 -19.17
C TYR A 208 10.94 19.34 -17.69
N ALA A 209 10.93 20.54 -17.09
CA ALA A 209 11.22 20.74 -15.67
C ALA A 209 10.19 20.03 -14.77
N ALA A 210 8.89 20.10 -15.12
CA ALA A 210 7.85 19.41 -14.38
C ALA A 210 8.03 17.87 -14.42
N ALA A 211 8.43 17.31 -15.56
CA ALA A 211 8.72 15.89 -15.69
C ALA A 211 9.97 15.45 -14.88
N ARG A 212 10.86 16.39 -14.57
CA ARG A 212 12.09 16.17 -13.79
C ARG A 212 11.96 16.52 -12.31
N THR A 213 10.78 16.88 -11.85
CA THR A 213 10.55 17.22 -10.43
C THR A 213 10.42 15.95 -9.60
N GLY A 214 11.27 15.80 -8.59
CA GLY A 214 11.22 14.73 -7.57
C GLY A 214 11.72 15.26 -6.22
N PRO A 215 11.39 14.59 -5.10
CA PRO A 215 11.85 15.02 -3.79
C PRO A 215 13.37 14.84 -3.66
N GLU A 216 14.03 15.66 -2.83
CA GLU A 216 15.47 15.49 -2.55
C GLU A 216 15.77 14.15 -1.87
N ARG A 217 14.84 13.66 -1.05
CA ARG A 217 14.92 12.37 -0.35
C ARG A 217 13.67 11.57 -0.61
N SER A 218 13.83 10.26 -0.84
CA SER A 218 12.69 9.35 -0.96
C SER A 218 12.04 9.15 0.42
N ALA A 219 10.72 8.95 0.44
CA ALA A 219 10.03 8.42 1.61
C ALA A 219 10.26 6.91 1.79
N TRP A 220 10.85 6.24 0.80
CA TRP A 220 11.16 4.82 0.86
C TRP A 220 12.30 4.52 1.83
N SER A 221 12.07 3.58 2.74
CA SER A 221 13.07 3.00 3.63
C SER A 221 13.55 1.68 3.03
N GLY A 222 14.71 1.70 2.37
CA GLY A 222 15.29 0.49 1.77
C GLY A 222 15.58 -0.61 2.78
N SER A 223 15.92 -0.24 4.03
CA SER A 223 16.23 -1.21 5.10
C SER A 223 15.02 -1.97 5.64
N ARG A 224 13.83 -1.39 5.49
CA ARG A 224 12.54 -1.91 5.97
C ARG A 224 11.59 -2.35 4.86
N LEU A 225 11.91 -1.99 3.62
CA LEU A 225 11.07 -2.25 2.45
C LEU A 225 9.67 -1.61 2.57
N GLU A 226 9.59 -0.38 3.08
CA GLU A 226 8.33 0.34 3.32
C GLU A 226 8.48 1.85 3.11
N TYR A 227 7.39 2.59 3.18
CA TYR A 227 7.34 4.05 3.08
C TYR A 227 7.13 4.72 4.44
N ASN A 228 7.96 5.73 4.73
CA ASN A 228 7.98 6.47 5.97
C ASN A 228 7.83 7.98 5.70
N TYR A 229 6.69 8.55 6.08
CA TYR A 229 6.36 9.93 5.77
C TYR A 229 5.46 10.57 6.82
N ARG A 230 5.38 11.89 6.79
CA ARG A 230 4.54 12.71 7.65
C ARG A 230 3.60 13.56 6.82
N LEU A 231 2.39 13.75 7.33
CA LEU A 231 1.38 14.64 6.76
C LEU A 231 0.99 15.66 7.83
N GLU A 232 1.15 16.94 7.51
CA GLU A 232 0.58 18.01 8.30
C GLU A 232 -0.90 18.16 7.91
N MET A 233 -1.79 18.09 8.90
CA MET A 233 -3.20 18.39 8.68
C MET A 233 -3.42 19.88 8.83
N LYS A 234 -4.13 20.51 7.89
CA LYS A 234 -4.50 21.92 7.98
C LYS A 234 -5.23 22.18 9.30
N SER A 235 -4.72 23.09 10.13
CA SER A 235 -5.30 23.41 11.44
C SER A 235 -5.49 22.17 12.35
N GLY A 236 -4.70 21.12 12.13
CA GLY A 236 -4.78 19.83 12.82
C GLY A 236 -3.40 19.33 13.26
N PRO A 237 -3.33 18.09 13.76
CA PRO A 237 -2.05 17.48 14.15
C PRO A 237 -1.18 17.17 12.94
N THR A 238 0.11 16.96 13.17
CA THR A 238 0.96 16.24 12.21
C THR A 238 0.82 14.75 12.46
N LEU A 239 0.57 14.00 11.39
CA LEU A 239 0.45 12.55 11.39
C LEU A 239 1.70 11.93 10.77
N THR A 240 2.12 10.78 11.27
CA THR A 240 3.24 10.01 10.75
C THR A 240 2.76 8.63 10.34
N ALA A 241 3.16 8.22 9.15
CA ALA A 241 3.07 6.85 8.69
C ALA A 241 4.48 6.25 8.74
N ALA A 242 4.71 5.40 9.73
CA ALA A 242 6.03 4.85 10.03
C ALA A 242 6.31 3.49 9.37
N GLU A 243 5.26 2.78 8.94
CA GLU A 243 5.34 1.41 8.40
C GLU A 243 4.35 1.24 7.23
N ALA A 244 4.26 2.24 6.32
CA ALA A 244 3.27 2.20 5.25
C ALA A 244 3.77 1.41 4.04
N GLY A 245 3.01 0.40 3.61
CA GLY A 245 3.33 -0.37 2.40
C GLY A 245 3.18 0.42 1.08
N SER A 246 2.54 1.59 1.12
CA SER A 246 2.37 2.49 -0.03
C SER A 246 2.27 3.93 0.43
N GLY A 247 2.47 4.89 -0.48
CA GLY A 247 2.26 6.31 -0.17
C GLY A 247 0.79 6.71 -0.05
N ARG A 248 -0.14 5.80 -0.39
CA ARG A 248 -1.56 5.98 -0.09
C ARG A 248 -1.83 5.85 1.41
N GLY A 249 -1.14 4.90 2.05
CA GLY A 249 -1.45 4.48 3.41
C GLY A 249 -2.87 3.91 3.55
N GLU A 250 -3.17 3.40 4.73
CA GLU A 250 -4.51 3.00 5.15
C GLU A 250 -4.87 3.77 6.42
N TRP A 251 -6.13 3.72 6.85
CA TRP A 251 -6.55 4.49 8.02
C TRP A 251 -5.79 4.14 9.30
N TRP A 252 -5.30 2.89 9.41
CA TRP A 252 -4.48 2.40 10.52
C TRP A 252 -2.99 2.68 10.35
N SER A 253 -2.55 3.24 9.22
CA SER A 253 -1.13 3.51 8.98
C SER A 253 -0.62 4.76 9.70
N PHE A 254 -1.48 5.53 10.35
CA PHE A 254 -1.14 6.87 10.83
C PHE A 254 -1.26 7.00 12.35
N ASP A 255 -0.18 7.48 12.95
CA ASP A 255 -0.14 7.93 14.35
C ASP A 255 0.14 9.44 14.41
N ALA A 256 -0.18 10.09 15.53
CA ALA A 256 0.17 11.49 15.72
C ALA A 256 1.69 11.63 16.00
N VAL A 257 2.30 12.74 15.59
CA VAL A 257 3.68 13.07 15.95
C VAL A 257 3.73 13.74 17.34
N PRO A 258 4.69 13.40 18.23
CA PRO A 258 4.78 13.99 19.56
C PRO A 258 4.88 15.52 19.52
N GLY A 259 4.19 16.20 20.44
CA GLY A 259 4.21 17.67 20.52
C GLY A 259 3.47 18.38 19.39
N SER A 260 2.76 17.65 18.51
CA SER A 260 1.89 18.26 17.51
C SER A 260 0.80 19.10 18.19
N PRO A 261 0.52 20.31 17.67
CA PRO A 261 -0.55 21.13 18.21
C PRO A 261 -1.89 20.38 18.11
N ALA A 262 -2.70 20.49 19.17
CA ALA A 262 -4.09 20.06 19.11
C ALA A 262 -4.81 20.81 17.98
N ALA A 263 -5.81 20.17 17.36
CA ALA A 263 -6.59 20.80 16.28
C ALA A 263 -7.07 22.20 16.71
N GLY A 264 -6.85 23.18 15.83
CA GLY A 264 -7.22 24.58 16.03
C GLY A 264 -8.73 24.83 15.90
N PRO A 265 -9.18 26.10 15.83
CA PRO A 265 -10.60 26.46 15.71
C PRO A 265 -11.26 25.79 14.49
N PRO A 266 -12.60 25.61 14.51
CA PRO A 266 -13.26 24.55 13.78
C PRO A 266 -13.01 24.62 12.28
N LEU A 267 -12.49 23.50 11.78
CA LEU A 267 -12.56 23.09 10.39
C LEU A 267 -14.02 23.12 9.94
N VAL A 268 -14.24 23.41 8.65
CA VAL A 268 -15.57 23.50 8.02
C VAL A 268 -16.45 22.33 8.47
N MET A 269 -17.55 22.65 9.15
CA MET A 269 -18.55 21.67 9.54
C MET A 269 -19.35 21.27 8.30
N THR A 270 -19.40 19.98 8.01
CA THR A 270 -20.21 19.43 6.91
C THR A 270 -21.39 18.69 7.52
N HIS A 271 -22.59 18.95 6.99
CA HIS A 271 -23.82 18.30 7.39
C HIS A 271 -24.23 17.27 6.33
N HIS A 272 -24.39 16.03 6.75
CA HIS A 272 -24.82 14.91 5.91
C HIS A 272 -26.24 14.52 6.31
N THR A 273 -27.07 14.21 5.33
CA THR A 273 -28.37 13.56 5.54
C THR A 273 -28.39 12.29 4.71
N ALA A 274 -28.48 11.15 5.37
CA ALA A 274 -28.43 9.84 4.73
C ALA A 274 -29.49 8.90 5.31
N ALA A 275 -29.90 7.91 4.53
CA ALA A 275 -30.67 6.79 5.04
C ALA A 275 -29.72 5.80 5.75
N ALA A 276 -30.19 5.20 6.84
CA ALA A 276 -29.53 4.04 7.42
C ALA A 276 -29.95 2.79 6.64
N THR A 277 -28.98 1.95 6.28
CA THR A 277 -29.26 0.65 5.66
C THR A 277 -28.65 -0.44 6.54
N PRO A 278 -29.32 -1.58 6.76
CA PRO A 278 -28.71 -2.70 7.46
C PRO A 278 -27.37 -3.12 6.83
N LEU A 279 -26.39 -3.44 7.67
CA LEU A 279 -25.15 -4.03 7.22
C LEU A 279 -25.47 -5.40 6.60
N ARG A 280 -24.90 -5.66 5.43
CA ARG A 280 -25.04 -6.93 4.70
C ARG A 280 -23.68 -7.37 4.21
N TYR A 281 -23.42 -8.67 4.28
CA TYR A 281 -22.19 -9.29 3.76
C TYR A 281 -22.49 -10.71 3.26
N PRO A 282 -21.66 -11.26 2.34
CA PRO A 282 -21.85 -12.61 1.84
C PRO A 282 -21.78 -13.67 2.96
N GLY A 283 -22.71 -14.63 2.96
CA GLY A 283 -22.81 -15.66 3.99
C GLY A 283 -23.38 -15.17 5.33
N MET A 284 -23.94 -13.96 5.38
CA MET A 284 -24.64 -13.44 6.56
C MET A 284 -25.85 -14.32 6.88
N PRO A 285 -26.08 -14.69 8.15
CA PRO A 285 -27.31 -15.36 8.55
C PRO A 285 -28.56 -14.51 8.24
N ALA A 286 -29.66 -15.17 7.91
CA ALA A 286 -30.94 -14.48 7.74
C ALA A 286 -31.36 -13.77 9.02
N ASP A 287 -31.81 -12.51 8.89
CA ASP A 287 -32.45 -11.78 9.99
C ASP A 287 -33.82 -12.40 10.38
N ARG A 288 -34.32 -13.35 9.59
CA ARG A 288 -35.62 -14.02 9.74
C ARG A 288 -35.46 -15.53 9.91
N PHE A 289 -36.55 -16.20 10.29
CA PHE A 289 -36.58 -17.59 10.72
C PHE A 289 -35.81 -18.56 9.80
N TRP A 290 -35.91 -18.39 8.48
CA TRP A 290 -35.10 -19.18 7.56
C TRP A 290 -34.98 -18.52 6.17
N GLU A 291 -33.86 -18.78 5.51
CA GLU A 291 -33.65 -18.59 4.08
C GLU A 291 -32.73 -19.71 3.54
N PHE A 292 -32.65 -19.89 2.22
CA PHE A 292 -31.58 -20.71 1.64
C PHE A 292 -30.30 -19.90 1.59
N GLU A 293 -29.29 -20.30 2.37
CA GLU A 293 -28.00 -19.60 2.46
C GLU A 293 -27.27 -19.53 1.11
N ASP A 294 -26.50 -18.45 0.93
CA ASP A 294 -25.58 -18.32 -0.20
C ASP A 294 -24.43 -19.33 -0.07
N ALA A 295 -24.46 -20.38 -0.89
CA ALA A 295 -23.46 -21.44 -0.91
C ALA A 295 -22.02 -20.95 -1.22
N LYS A 296 -21.83 -19.69 -1.63
CA LYS A 296 -20.50 -19.14 -1.90
C LYS A 296 -19.67 -18.89 -0.64
N VAL A 297 -20.31 -18.67 0.52
CA VAL A 297 -19.59 -18.39 1.78
C VAL A 297 -20.23 -19.20 2.91
N ASN A 298 -19.49 -20.18 3.42
CA ASN A 298 -19.89 -21.02 4.53
C ASN A 298 -19.09 -20.66 5.79
N LEU A 299 -19.65 -19.78 6.63
CA LEU A 299 -19.04 -19.37 7.89
C LEU A 299 -18.97 -20.53 8.91
N GLY A 300 -19.89 -21.49 8.83
CA GLY A 300 -19.91 -22.66 9.70
C GLY A 300 -18.77 -23.66 9.43
N ALA A 301 -18.14 -23.59 8.25
CA ALA A 301 -16.99 -24.41 7.88
C ALA A 301 -15.63 -23.75 8.19
N LEU A 302 -15.61 -22.62 8.90
CA LEU A 302 -14.37 -22.00 9.35
C LEU A 302 -13.61 -22.98 10.25
N GLU A 303 -12.42 -23.41 9.81
CA GLU A 303 -11.48 -24.14 10.65
C GLU A 303 -10.84 -23.17 11.63
N VAL A 304 -11.18 -23.31 12.91
CA VAL A 304 -10.76 -22.40 13.97
C VAL A 304 -10.19 -23.19 15.13
N GLN A 305 -8.95 -22.88 15.52
CA GLN A 305 -8.35 -23.43 16.74
C GLN A 305 -8.68 -22.55 17.95
N PRO A 306 -8.63 -23.08 19.19
CA PRO A 306 -8.95 -22.29 20.39
C PRO A 306 -8.14 -21.01 20.58
N HIS A 307 -6.96 -20.92 19.95
CA HIS A 307 -6.08 -19.75 20.01
C HIS A 307 -6.23 -18.80 18.80
N ASP A 308 -7.08 -19.13 17.83
CA ASP A 308 -7.36 -18.28 16.67
C ASP A 308 -8.38 -17.18 17.01
N LEU A 309 -8.03 -16.32 17.99
CA LEU A 309 -8.92 -15.31 18.56
C LEU A 309 -9.55 -14.41 17.49
N ALA A 310 -8.78 -14.03 16.46
CA ALA A 310 -9.29 -13.19 15.37
C ALA A 310 -10.38 -13.89 14.55
N ARG A 311 -10.22 -15.18 14.23
CA ARG A 311 -11.24 -15.96 13.50
C ARG A 311 -12.48 -16.17 14.37
N LEU A 312 -12.28 -16.45 15.66
CA LEU A 312 -13.38 -16.57 16.63
C LEU A 312 -14.18 -15.27 16.73
N MET A 313 -13.52 -14.11 16.83
CA MET A 313 -14.19 -12.81 16.87
C MET A 313 -14.99 -12.51 15.60
N VAL A 314 -14.44 -12.84 14.42
CA VAL A 314 -15.15 -12.67 13.14
C VAL A 314 -16.37 -13.59 13.08
N ALA A 315 -16.22 -14.86 13.47
CA ALA A 315 -17.33 -15.81 13.48
C ALA A 315 -18.43 -15.38 14.46
N GLU A 316 -18.06 -14.94 15.66
CA GLU A 316 -19.01 -14.43 16.66
C GLU A 316 -19.76 -13.19 16.17
N CYS A 317 -19.02 -12.19 15.64
CA CYS A 317 -19.61 -10.98 15.10
C CYS A 317 -20.58 -11.30 13.95
N ALA A 318 -20.17 -12.17 13.02
CA ALA A 318 -20.99 -12.52 11.86
C ALA A 318 -22.23 -13.35 12.25
N LEU A 319 -22.09 -14.32 13.14
CA LEU A 319 -23.18 -15.26 13.44
C LEU A 319 -24.15 -14.74 14.50
N ILE A 320 -23.70 -13.89 15.42
CA ILE A 320 -24.50 -13.47 16.58
C ILE A 320 -24.94 -12.01 16.47
N PHE A 321 -24.04 -11.12 16.08
CA PHE A 321 -24.27 -9.67 16.16
C PHE A 321 -24.52 -9.01 14.79
N GLY A 322 -24.40 -9.75 13.69
CA GLY A 322 -24.36 -9.19 12.34
C GLY A 322 -25.60 -8.41 11.92
N CYS A 323 -26.78 -8.78 12.44
CA CYS A 323 -28.07 -8.18 12.08
C CYS A 323 -28.36 -6.82 12.75
N ASP A 324 -27.60 -6.45 13.78
CA ASP A 324 -27.88 -5.25 14.60
C ASP A 324 -27.13 -4.00 14.12
N TRP A 325 -26.40 -4.09 13.00
CA TRP A 325 -25.57 -3.01 12.49
C TRP A 325 -26.25 -2.26 11.34
N LEU A 326 -26.16 -0.93 11.39
CA LEU A 326 -26.58 -0.06 10.30
C LEU A 326 -25.35 0.60 9.68
N ASN A 327 -25.34 0.67 8.35
CA ASN A 327 -24.40 1.46 7.57
C ASN A 327 -25.03 2.80 7.21
N ILE A 328 -24.27 3.88 7.41
CA ILE A 328 -24.66 5.25 7.07
C ILE A 328 -23.55 5.82 6.18
N PRO A 329 -23.75 5.84 4.85
CA PRO A 329 -22.75 6.39 3.94
C PRO A 329 -22.68 7.90 4.11
N ILE A 330 -21.48 8.43 4.32
CA ILE A 330 -21.20 9.86 4.35
C ILE A 330 -20.06 10.18 3.40
N ASP A 331 -20.15 11.33 2.73
CA ASP A 331 -19.07 11.80 1.87
C ASP A 331 -17.96 12.41 2.75
N ALA A 332 -16.75 11.90 2.59
CA ALA A 332 -15.59 12.38 3.33
C ALA A 332 -14.51 12.84 2.35
N PRO A 333 -13.88 14.00 2.56
CA PRO A 333 -12.77 14.43 1.71
C PRO A 333 -11.61 13.45 1.89
N GLY A 334 -11.00 13.01 0.79
CA GLY A 334 -9.80 12.17 0.83
C GLY A 334 -8.56 12.92 1.33
N SER A 335 -7.58 12.18 1.84
CA SER A 335 -6.36 12.74 2.43
C SER A 335 -6.66 13.74 3.55
N SER A 336 -7.61 13.40 4.43
CA SER A 336 -8.05 14.29 5.51
C SER A 336 -8.24 13.51 6.81
N LEU A 337 -8.03 14.17 7.94
CA LEU A 337 -8.50 13.69 9.24
C LEU A 337 -9.96 14.10 9.42
N VAL A 338 -10.87 13.13 9.41
CA VAL A 338 -12.32 13.36 9.48
C VAL A 338 -12.84 12.93 10.85
N THR A 339 -13.41 13.88 11.58
CA THR A 339 -13.99 13.65 12.92
C THR A 339 -15.51 13.76 12.84
N VAL A 340 -16.20 12.71 13.27
CA VAL A 340 -17.65 12.74 13.50
C VAL A 340 -17.93 13.51 14.79
N ARG A 341 -18.74 14.56 14.71
CA ARG A 341 -19.09 15.44 15.83
C ARG A 341 -20.42 15.10 16.46
N SER A 342 -21.40 14.78 15.64
CA SER A 342 -22.70 14.31 16.10
C SER A 342 -23.32 13.37 15.09
N VAL A 343 -24.08 12.40 15.60
CA VAL A 343 -24.95 11.52 14.84
C VAL A 343 -26.32 11.60 15.48
N GLN A 344 -27.32 11.99 14.71
CA GLN A 344 -28.71 12.04 15.14
C GLN A 344 -29.55 11.25 14.16
N TYR A 345 -30.48 10.44 14.63
CA TYR A 345 -31.42 9.76 13.75
C TYR A 345 -32.85 10.04 14.15
N ARG A 346 -33.73 10.12 13.15
CA ARG A 346 -35.17 10.19 13.30
C ARG A 346 -35.77 8.82 13.05
N THR A 347 -36.71 8.40 13.90
CA THR A 347 -37.40 7.10 13.78
C THR A 347 -38.67 7.19 12.93
N THR A 348 -39.24 6.04 12.58
CA THR A 348 -40.58 5.91 11.96
C THR A 348 -41.70 6.55 12.78
N PHE A 349 -41.56 6.64 14.11
CA PHE A 349 -42.51 7.30 15.01
C PHE A 349 -42.28 8.81 15.14
N GLY A 350 -41.25 9.34 14.47
CA GLY A 350 -40.95 10.76 14.42
C GLY A 350 -40.08 11.28 15.56
N GLU A 351 -39.63 10.40 16.46
CA GLU A 351 -38.72 10.72 17.56
C GLU A 351 -37.30 10.92 17.04
N THR A 352 -36.51 11.73 17.73
CA THR A 352 -35.11 12.01 17.38
C THR A 352 -34.19 11.59 18.51
N PHE A 353 -33.19 10.77 18.20
CA PHE A 353 -32.19 10.30 19.14
C PHE A 353 -30.80 10.81 18.73
N THR A 354 -30.00 11.21 19.71
CA THR A 354 -28.57 11.49 19.51
C THR A 354 -27.76 10.28 19.92
N VAL A 355 -26.90 9.80 19.03
CA VAL A 355 -26.04 8.64 19.28
C VAL A 355 -24.73 9.14 19.89
N PRO A 356 -24.42 8.79 21.16
CA PRO A 356 -23.13 9.12 21.74
C PRO A 356 -22.02 8.25 21.10
N PRO A 357 -20.77 8.74 21.04
CA PRO A 357 -19.65 7.91 20.61
C PRO A 357 -19.53 6.64 21.47
N SER A 358 -19.37 5.48 20.82
CA SER A 358 -19.12 4.23 21.53
C SER A 358 -17.75 4.30 22.23
N ARG A 359 -17.76 4.33 23.56
CA ARG A 359 -16.54 4.27 24.38
C ARG A 359 -16.63 3.02 25.25
N ILE A 360 -16.12 1.89 24.74
CA ILE A 360 -15.99 0.68 25.54
C ILE A 360 -14.79 0.88 26.47
N SER A 361 -15.06 1.39 27.67
CA SER A 361 -14.03 1.62 28.67
C SER A 361 -13.75 0.34 29.46
N ASN A 362 -12.55 -0.24 29.32
CA ASN A 362 -11.96 -0.87 30.50
C ASN A 362 -11.55 0.27 31.47
N ARG A 363 -11.43 -0.01 32.77
CA ARG A 363 -11.19 1.05 33.80
C ARG A 363 -9.93 1.91 33.54
N ASN A 364 -8.97 1.43 32.75
CA ASN A 364 -7.62 2.04 32.66
C ASN A 364 -7.19 2.44 31.22
N ALA A 365 -7.93 2.05 30.18
CA ALA A 365 -7.61 2.24 28.76
C ALA A 365 -8.85 1.95 27.88
N PRO A 366 -9.65 2.95 27.49
CA PRO A 366 -10.80 2.71 26.63
C PRO A 366 -10.36 2.16 25.27
N TRP A 367 -11.00 1.07 24.83
CA TRP A 367 -10.82 0.56 23.47
C TRP A 367 -11.52 1.52 22.49
N ARG A 368 -10.82 1.86 21.41
CA ARG A 368 -11.29 2.78 20.37
C ARG A 368 -10.91 2.23 19.01
N MET A 369 -11.78 2.46 18.03
CA MET A 369 -11.52 2.21 16.61
C MET A 369 -11.68 3.52 15.85
N PHE A 370 -11.00 3.66 14.71
CA PHE A 370 -11.06 4.85 13.86
C PHE A 370 -10.62 6.15 14.58
N SER A 371 -9.60 6.02 15.43
CA SER A 371 -8.91 7.12 16.10
C SER A 371 -7.42 7.01 15.87
N VAL A 372 -6.73 8.15 15.88
CA VAL A 372 -5.28 8.21 15.72
C VAL A 372 -4.61 8.11 17.09
N SER A 373 -3.61 7.23 17.25
CA SER A 373 -2.88 7.10 18.52
C SER A 373 -2.07 8.36 18.81
N ALA A 374 -2.09 8.82 20.07
CA ALA A 374 -1.22 9.91 20.51
C ALA A 374 0.04 9.33 21.16
N PRO A 375 1.25 9.68 20.66
CA PRO A 375 2.49 9.09 21.14
C PRO A 375 2.81 9.55 22.57
N GLY A 376 3.48 8.67 23.32
CA GLY A 376 3.83 8.93 24.73
C GLY A 376 2.68 8.70 25.71
N SER A 377 1.51 8.27 25.23
CA SER A 377 0.39 7.87 26.07
C SER A 377 -0.20 6.55 25.60
N ALA A 378 -0.31 5.57 26.50
CA ALA A 378 -1.00 4.31 26.22
C ALA A 378 -2.52 4.51 26.01
N THR A 379 -3.06 5.67 26.36
CA THR A 379 -4.51 5.96 26.32
C THR A 379 -4.87 7.23 25.55
N GLY A 380 -3.87 8.02 25.15
CA GLY A 380 -4.04 9.25 24.40
C GLY A 380 -4.42 8.93 22.96
N ALA A 381 -5.46 9.58 22.46
CA ALA A 381 -5.89 9.44 21.07
C ALA A 381 -6.44 10.77 20.55
N ILE A 382 -6.32 10.98 19.26
CA ILE A 382 -6.98 12.06 18.54
C ILE A 382 -8.21 11.46 17.85
N ASP A 383 -9.38 12.00 18.16
CA ASP A 383 -10.64 11.56 17.57
C ASP A 383 -10.69 11.89 16.07
N GLY A 384 -10.85 10.87 15.25
CA GLY A 384 -11.01 11.02 13.81
C GLY A 384 -10.35 9.91 13.00
N LEU A 385 -10.94 9.65 11.84
CA LEU A 385 -10.46 8.70 10.85
C LEU A 385 -9.60 9.44 9.83
N VAL A 386 -8.40 8.92 9.56
CA VAL A 386 -7.61 9.39 8.42
C VAL A 386 -8.15 8.72 7.17
N THR A 387 -8.71 9.52 6.26
CA THR A 387 -9.15 9.03 4.96
C THR A 387 -7.95 8.91 4.04
N PRO A 388 -7.73 7.75 3.39
CA PRO A 388 -6.69 7.63 2.39
C PRO A 388 -6.96 8.58 1.21
N PRO A 389 -5.97 8.83 0.35
CA PRO A 389 -6.15 9.55 -0.89
C PRO A 389 -7.34 9.01 -1.71
N ALA A 390 -8.23 9.93 -2.09
CA ALA A 390 -9.46 9.64 -2.85
C ALA A 390 -9.25 9.71 -4.37
N SER A 391 -8.02 9.51 -4.86
CA SER A 391 -7.81 9.35 -6.31
C SER A 391 -8.58 8.12 -6.79
N ALA A 392 -9.12 8.20 -8.02
CA ALA A 392 -9.57 7.00 -8.72
C ALA A 392 -8.44 5.95 -8.69
N PRO A 393 -8.75 4.65 -8.61
CA PRO A 393 -7.74 3.60 -8.55
C PRO A 393 -6.67 3.84 -9.61
N PRO A 394 -5.40 4.00 -9.22
CA PRO A 394 -4.35 4.29 -10.17
C PRO A 394 -4.13 3.10 -11.10
N LEU A 395 -3.73 3.37 -12.35
CA LEU A 395 -3.31 2.34 -13.29
C LEU A 395 -1.86 1.98 -13.00
N GLU A 396 -1.62 0.70 -12.71
CA GLU A 396 -0.28 0.14 -12.51
C GLU A 396 0.20 -0.54 -13.78
N GLY A 397 1.39 -0.15 -14.26
CA GLY A 397 2.02 -0.74 -15.43
C GLY A 397 2.91 -1.94 -15.08
N PRO A 398 3.52 -2.59 -16.08
CA PRO A 398 4.44 -3.70 -15.84
C PRO A 398 5.69 -3.24 -15.06
N PRO A 399 6.30 -4.12 -14.24
CA PRO A 399 7.48 -3.77 -13.45
C PRO A 399 8.66 -3.36 -14.34
N LEU A 400 9.29 -2.24 -13.98
CA LEU A 400 10.58 -1.82 -14.52
C LEU A 400 11.72 -2.64 -13.90
N GLU A 401 11.56 -3.00 -12.63
CA GLU A 401 12.46 -3.85 -11.87
C GLU A 401 11.69 -4.79 -10.95
N GLU A 402 12.24 -5.97 -10.72
CA GLU A 402 11.72 -6.95 -9.77
C GLU A 402 12.88 -7.68 -9.10
N VAL A 403 12.87 -7.65 -7.77
CA VAL A 403 13.83 -8.36 -6.91
C VAL A 403 13.06 -9.27 -5.97
N PHE A 404 13.49 -10.53 -5.88
CA PHE A 404 13.04 -11.43 -4.84
C PHE A 404 14.11 -11.56 -3.76
N PHE A 405 13.74 -11.24 -2.53
CA PHE A 405 14.53 -11.63 -1.37
C PHE A 405 14.01 -12.95 -0.84
N LEU A 406 14.91 -13.91 -0.64
CA LEU A 406 14.58 -15.25 -0.17
C LEU A 406 15.65 -15.76 0.80
N ARG A 407 15.26 -16.72 1.64
CA ARG A 407 16.20 -17.49 2.46
C ARG A 407 16.60 -18.76 1.72
N ASP A 408 17.88 -19.09 1.78
CA ASP A 408 18.45 -20.34 1.31
C ASP A 408 19.06 -21.06 2.52
N GLU A 409 18.27 -21.98 3.07
CA GLU A 409 18.65 -22.79 4.23
C GLU A 409 19.85 -23.70 3.94
N SER A 410 20.08 -24.07 2.68
CA SER A 410 21.21 -24.94 2.32
C SER A 410 22.54 -24.19 2.31
N ALA A 411 22.52 -22.93 1.89
CA ALA A 411 23.69 -22.04 1.93
C ALA A 411 23.82 -21.28 3.25
N ASN A 412 22.79 -21.32 4.12
CA ASN A 412 22.65 -20.48 5.32
C ASN A 412 22.82 -18.98 5.01
N LEU A 413 22.24 -18.54 3.89
CA LEU A 413 22.30 -17.16 3.39
C LEU A 413 20.90 -16.65 3.03
N ALA A 414 20.73 -15.33 3.07
CA ALA A 414 19.65 -14.68 2.34
C ALA A 414 20.17 -14.25 0.96
N TRP A 415 19.31 -14.27 -0.04
CA TRP A 415 19.63 -13.82 -1.40
C TRP A 415 18.66 -12.74 -1.84
N ALA A 416 19.17 -11.74 -2.56
CA ALA A 416 18.36 -10.87 -3.39
C ALA A 416 18.61 -11.23 -4.87
N VAL A 417 17.55 -11.66 -5.56
CA VAL A 417 17.63 -12.16 -6.93
C VAL A 417 16.98 -11.15 -7.87
N GLU A 418 17.77 -10.52 -8.74
CA GLU A 418 17.21 -9.66 -9.79
C GLU A 418 16.50 -10.52 -10.84
N ARG A 419 15.18 -10.41 -10.91
CA ARG A 419 14.35 -11.12 -11.89
C ARG A 419 14.08 -10.26 -13.12
N ILE A 420 13.78 -8.98 -12.90
CA ILE A 420 13.53 -8.00 -13.95
C ILE A 420 14.42 -6.80 -13.67
N VAL A 421 15.11 -6.32 -14.70
CA VAL A 421 15.99 -5.14 -14.65
C VAL A 421 15.62 -4.15 -15.75
N PRO A 422 15.98 -2.87 -15.63
CA PRO A 422 15.60 -1.88 -16.63
C PRO A 422 16.30 -2.18 -17.96
N ASP A 423 15.55 -2.15 -19.06
CA ASP A 423 16.08 -2.34 -20.43
C ASP A 423 16.71 -1.06 -21.03
N SER A 424 16.77 0.02 -20.24
CA SER A 424 17.16 1.37 -20.63
C SER A 424 16.26 2.05 -21.69
N LEU A 425 15.19 1.40 -22.14
CA LEU A 425 14.17 1.91 -23.07
C LEU A 425 12.84 2.25 -22.35
N GLY A 426 12.85 2.26 -21.02
CA GLY A 426 11.68 2.52 -20.19
C GLY A 426 10.79 1.30 -19.92
N ARG A 427 11.33 0.08 -20.08
CA ARG A 427 10.65 -1.18 -19.76
C ARG A 427 11.53 -2.06 -18.87
N GLY A 428 10.92 -3.05 -18.24
CA GLY A 428 11.64 -4.15 -17.59
C GLY A 428 11.99 -5.25 -18.58
N MET A 429 13.15 -5.87 -18.39
CA MET A 429 13.61 -7.06 -19.13
C MET A 429 13.99 -8.18 -18.15
N PRO A 430 13.64 -9.44 -18.43
CA PRO A 430 14.07 -10.56 -17.59
C PRO A 430 15.60 -10.66 -17.51
N ARG A 431 16.14 -10.74 -16.29
CA ARG A 431 17.60 -10.80 -16.06
C ARG A 431 18.23 -12.02 -16.73
N ALA A 432 17.55 -13.17 -16.68
CA ALA A 432 18.02 -14.41 -17.30
C ALA A 432 18.16 -14.31 -18.84
N ALA A 433 17.40 -13.42 -19.49
CA ALA A 433 17.53 -13.19 -20.93
C ALA A 433 18.84 -12.47 -21.30
N ALA A 434 19.51 -11.82 -20.34
CA ALA A 434 20.81 -11.16 -20.52
C ALA A 434 22.01 -12.14 -20.52
N ARG A 435 21.74 -13.45 -20.45
CA ARG A 435 22.67 -14.60 -20.52
C ARG A 435 23.64 -14.71 -19.33
N VAL A 436 23.44 -15.75 -18.52
CA VAL A 436 24.53 -16.50 -17.88
C VAL A 436 24.25 -17.97 -18.13
N ASP A 437 25.18 -18.64 -18.79
CA ASP A 437 25.20 -20.09 -18.96
C ASP A 437 25.46 -20.69 -17.57
N ALA A 438 24.43 -21.25 -16.92
CA ALA A 438 24.67 -22.10 -15.75
C ALA A 438 25.47 -23.32 -16.23
N ALA A 439 26.54 -23.68 -15.52
CA ALA A 439 27.32 -24.86 -15.85
C ALA A 439 26.38 -26.08 -15.84
N VAL A 440 26.33 -26.81 -16.95
CA VAL A 440 25.59 -28.07 -17.03
C VAL A 440 26.33 -29.08 -16.16
N PRO A 441 25.66 -29.79 -15.24
CA PRO A 441 26.31 -30.87 -14.51
C PRO A 441 26.81 -31.93 -15.51
N VAL A 442 28.11 -32.20 -15.47
CA VAL A 442 28.76 -33.21 -16.34
C VAL A 442 28.64 -34.57 -15.66
N ASP A 443 28.12 -35.57 -16.38
CA ASP A 443 28.14 -36.97 -15.91
C ASP A 443 29.59 -37.48 -15.87
N VAL A 444 30.05 -37.86 -14.68
CA VAL A 444 31.45 -38.25 -14.44
C VAL A 444 31.61 -39.75 -14.61
N ALA A 445 32.55 -40.19 -15.45
CA ALA A 445 32.92 -41.59 -15.56
C ALA A 445 33.69 -42.07 -14.32
N ALA A 446 33.56 -43.36 -13.99
CA ALA A 446 34.34 -43.95 -12.90
C ALA A 446 35.85 -43.90 -13.23
N GLY A 447 36.63 -43.19 -12.41
CA GLY A 447 38.08 -43.03 -12.58
C GLY A 447 38.55 -41.68 -13.10
N THR A 448 37.66 -40.71 -13.34
CA THR A 448 38.05 -39.33 -13.68
C THR A 448 38.82 -38.68 -12.53
N GLU A 449 39.98 -38.10 -12.84
CA GLU A 449 40.73 -37.28 -11.87
C GLU A 449 39.86 -36.12 -11.41
N LEU A 450 39.83 -35.83 -10.12
CA LEU A 450 38.97 -34.79 -9.55
C LEU A 450 39.80 -33.56 -9.22
N ARG A 451 39.30 -32.38 -9.60
CA ARG A 451 39.78 -31.10 -9.09
C ARG A 451 38.95 -30.69 -7.88
N TYR A 452 39.61 -30.14 -6.88
CA TYR A 452 38.93 -29.51 -5.74
C TYR A 452 38.35 -28.16 -6.18
N LEU A 453 37.07 -27.96 -5.90
CA LEU A 453 36.35 -26.71 -6.09
C LEU A 453 35.91 -26.18 -4.72
N LEU A 454 36.44 -25.02 -4.32
CA LEU A 454 36.11 -24.41 -3.04
C LEU A 454 34.62 -24.01 -2.95
N ALA A 455 34.06 -23.47 -4.04
CA ALA A 455 32.65 -23.08 -4.10
C ALA A 455 32.08 -23.19 -5.53
N THR A 456 30.84 -23.68 -5.64
CA THR A 456 30.11 -23.75 -6.91
C THR A 456 29.66 -22.36 -7.40
N SER A 457 29.42 -22.26 -8.70
CA SER A 457 28.97 -21.01 -9.31
C SER A 457 27.51 -20.69 -8.95
N VAL A 458 27.24 -19.41 -8.69
CA VAL A 458 25.89 -18.86 -8.58
C VAL A 458 25.73 -17.78 -9.65
N PRO A 459 24.58 -17.65 -10.33
CA PRO A 459 24.42 -16.61 -11.33
C PRO A 459 24.68 -15.21 -10.75
N ALA A 460 25.38 -14.36 -11.50
CA ALA A 460 25.90 -13.07 -11.01
C ALA A 460 24.81 -12.11 -10.45
N TRP A 461 23.55 -12.30 -10.83
CA TRP A 461 22.41 -11.49 -10.36
C TRP A 461 21.78 -11.98 -9.05
N TRP A 462 22.37 -12.99 -8.41
CA TRP A 462 22.05 -13.39 -7.04
C TRP A 462 23.01 -12.68 -6.09
N VAL A 463 22.49 -11.69 -5.39
CA VAL A 463 23.25 -10.86 -4.47
C VAL A 463 23.12 -11.44 -3.06
N PRO A 464 24.22 -11.88 -2.42
CA PRO A 464 24.13 -12.47 -1.08
C PRO A 464 23.85 -11.40 -0.04
N TYR A 465 23.07 -11.76 0.98
CA TYR A 465 22.84 -10.99 2.19
C TYR A 465 23.27 -11.83 3.39
N VAL A 466 24.29 -11.35 4.09
CA VAL A 466 24.93 -12.07 5.19
C VAL A 466 24.47 -11.48 6.52
N PRO A 467 24.06 -12.31 7.49
CA PRO A 467 23.70 -11.83 8.82
C PRO A 467 24.93 -11.27 9.54
N ARG A 468 24.87 -10.00 9.96
CA ARG A 468 25.88 -9.34 10.79
C ARG A 468 25.27 -8.69 12.02
N LEU A 469 25.98 -8.80 13.13
CA LEU A 469 25.65 -8.09 14.35
C LEU A 469 26.02 -6.61 14.19
N MET A 470 25.02 -5.73 14.18
CA MET A 470 25.23 -4.28 14.05
C MET A 470 24.89 -3.57 15.35
N ARG A 471 25.73 -2.60 15.73
CA ARG A 471 25.47 -1.68 16.84
C ARG A 471 24.95 -0.37 16.29
N THR A 472 23.79 0.05 16.78
CA THR A 472 23.21 1.35 16.47
C THR A 472 23.36 2.24 17.70
N PRO A 473 24.13 3.34 17.61
CA PRO A 473 24.21 4.32 18.69
C PRO A 473 22.82 4.83 19.04
N GLN A 474 22.49 4.86 20.32
CA GLN A 474 21.28 5.52 20.79
C GLN A 474 21.63 6.89 21.39
N LEU A 475 20.67 7.81 21.34
CA LEU A 475 20.78 9.10 22.01
C LEU A 475 20.64 8.91 23.54
N ASP A 476 21.06 9.92 24.28
CA ASP A 476 20.79 10.05 25.73
C ASP A 476 21.45 9.01 26.64
N GLY A 477 22.65 8.53 26.28
CA GLY A 477 23.47 7.68 27.16
C GLY A 477 22.91 6.26 27.36
N THR A 478 21.91 5.88 26.58
CA THR A 478 21.40 4.50 26.52
C THR A 478 22.41 3.60 25.78
N PRO A 479 22.56 2.33 26.19
CA PRO A 479 23.50 1.43 25.54
C PRO A 479 23.11 1.21 24.07
N ASP A 480 24.11 1.10 23.20
CA ASP A 480 23.92 0.82 21.79
C ASP A 480 22.96 -0.34 21.58
N ARG A 481 21.98 -0.16 20.69
CA ARG A 481 21.11 -1.25 20.30
C ARG A 481 21.90 -2.19 19.41
N VAL A 482 22.14 -3.40 19.93
CA VAL A 482 22.79 -4.47 19.19
C VAL A 482 21.71 -5.37 18.59
N ALA A 483 21.73 -5.55 17.27
CA ALA A 483 20.78 -6.44 16.62
C ALA A 483 21.36 -7.02 15.33
N MET A 484 20.86 -8.20 14.95
CA MET A 484 21.21 -8.83 13.68
C MET A 484 20.57 -8.06 12.52
N ARG A 485 21.35 -7.85 11.47
CA ARG A 485 20.94 -7.26 10.20
C ARG A 485 21.47 -8.08 9.05
N LEU A 486 20.73 -8.12 7.96
CA LEU A 486 21.17 -8.72 6.71
C LEU A 486 21.96 -7.67 5.95
N VAL A 487 23.24 -7.90 5.72
CA VAL A 487 24.13 -6.96 5.02
C VAL A 487 24.46 -7.50 3.65
N GLN A 488 24.22 -6.68 2.63
CA GLN A 488 24.55 -6.99 1.23
C GLN A 488 26.05 -7.31 1.13
N GLY A 489 26.34 -8.50 0.63
CA GLY A 489 27.68 -8.99 0.36
C GLY A 489 27.98 -9.00 -1.13
N ARG A 490 29.19 -9.49 -1.45
CA ARG A 490 29.60 -9.82 -2.81
C ARG A 490 30.15 -11.23 -2.79
N LEU A 491 29.64 -12.10 -3.67
CA LEU A 491 30.25 -13.39 -3.90
C LEU A 491 31.28 -13.23 -5.01
N ASP A 492 32.47 -13.74 -4.76
CA ASP A 492 33.58 -13.83 -5.71
C ASP A 492 34.13 -15.24 -5.53
N CYS A 493 33.82 -16.15 -6.46
CA CYS A 493 34.14 -17.56 -6.33
C CYS A 493 34.82 -18.08 -7.60
N ASP A 494 35.63 -19.13 -7.46
CA ASP A 494 36.49 -19.63 -8.55
C ASP A 494 35.71 -20.06 -9.80
N ALA A 495 34.44 -20.46 -9.63
CA ALA A 495 33.56 -20.94 -10.69
C ALA A 495 32.62 -19.87 -11.28
N SER A 496 32.50 -18.66 -10.71
CA SER A 496 31.57 -17.63 -11.21
C SER A 496 32.18 -16.25 -11.31
N THR A 497 31.67 -15.45 -12.24
CA THR A 497 31.88 -14.00 -12.20
C THR A 497 31.32 -13.41 -10.91
N ALA A 498 32.00 -12.39 -10.37
CA ALA A 498 31.55 -11.68 -9.18
C ALA A 498 30.10 -11.18 -9.31
N THR A 499 29.39 -11.12 -8.19
CA THR A 499 28.03 -10.56 -8.13
C THR A 499 27.95 -9.20 -8.83
N ASP A 500 26.94 -9.00 -9.67
CA ASP A 500 26.72 -7.79 -10.46
C ASP A 500 25.25 -7.32 -10.37
N ILE A 501 25.08 -6.03 -10.08
CA ILE A 501 23.79 -5.39 -9.77
C ILE A 501 23.47 -4.39 -10.88
N TRP A 502 22.33 -4.57 -11.56
CA TRP A 502 21.89 -3.67 -12.63
C TRP A 502 20.70 -2.79 -12.23
N GLY A 503 19.88 -3.26 -11.28
CA GLY A 503 18.68 -2.57 -10.82
C GLY A 503 18.93 -1.52 -9.74
N ARG A 504 18.15 -0.45 -9.77
CA ARG A 504 18.11 0.59 -8.73
C ARG A 504 17.65 0.04 -7.38
N LEU A 505 16.82 -1.00 -7.36
CA LEU A 505 16.33 -1.63 -6.13
C LEU A 505 17.44 -2.21 -5.24
N LEU A 506 18.60 -2.54 -5.80
CA LEU A 506 19.72 -3.10 -5.03
C LEU A 506 20.98 -2.22 -5.04
N SER A 507 21.11 -1.30 -6.00
CA SER A 507 22.28 -0.43 -6.12
C SER A 507 22.31 0.72 -5.11
N GLY A 508 21.17 1.07 -4.51
CA GLY A 508 21.06 2.18 -3.56
C GLY A 508 21.66 1.84 -2.19
N ASP A 509 22.33 2.82 -1.57
CA ASP A 509 22.90 2.64 -0.23
C ASP A 509 21.85 2.28 0.82
N GLU A 510 20.61 2.73 0.64
CA GLU A 510 19.44 2.40 1.46
C GLU A 510 19.12 0.89 1.51
N HIS A 511 19.62 0.10 0.57
CA HIS A 511 19.36 -1.34 0.45
C HIS A 511 20.54 -2.23 0.89
N ARG A 512 21.68 -1.63 1.26
CA ARG A 512 22.86 -2.39 1.72
C ARG A 512 22.63 -3.14 3.02
N VAL A 513 21.69 -2.67 3.84
CA VAL A 513 21.38 -3.26 5.15
C VAL A 513 19.88 -3.41 5.26
N LEU A 514 19.41 -4.64 5.48
CA LEU A 514 18.02 -4.98 5.73
C LEU A 514 17.84 -5.45 7.18
N PHE A 515 16.65 -5.22 7.72
CA PHE A 515 16.24 -5.87 8.94
C PHE A 515 15.96 -7.35 8.66
N ASP A 516 16.43 -8.24 9.53
CA ASP A 516 16.32 -9.69 9.33
C ASP A 516 14.88 -10.17 9.17
N ALA A 517 13.95 -9.52 9.89
CA ALA A 517 12.53 -9.81 9.86
C ALA A 517 11.84 -9.46 8.52
N GLU A 518 12.44 -8.60 7.68
CA GLU A 518 11.83 -8.21 6.40
C GLU A 518 11.98 -9.29 5.33
N VAL A 519 12.84 -10.29 5.57
CA VAL A 519 12.98 -11.47 4.71
C VAL A 519 12.44 -12.67 5.48
N PRO A 520 11.11 -12.89 5.48
CA PRO A 520 10.50 -14.04 6.13
C PRO A 520 10.78 -15.32 5.33
N ARG A 521 10.30 -16.47 5.85
CA ARG A 521 10.49 -17.78 5.21
C ARG A 521 9.84 -17.85 3.83
N GLU A 522 8.71 -17.18 3.66
CA GLU A 522 7.97 -17.07 2.41
C GLU A 522 8.71 -16.22 1.36
N GLY A 523 9.77 -15.51 1.78
CA GLY A 523 10.46 -14.50 1.00
C GLY A 523 9.62 -13.25 0.79
N VAL A 524 10.22 -12.24 0.18
CA VAL A 524 9.57 -10.97 -0.15
C VAL A 524 9.90 -10.57 -1.58
N ARG A 525 8.89 -10.12 -2.31
CA ARG A 525 9.03 -9.60 -3.67
C ARG A 525 8.89 -8.09 -3.64
N VAL A 526 9.91 -7.41 -4.15
CA VAL A 526 9.95 -5.94 -4.27
C VAL A 526 10.01 -5.56 -5.74
N GLN A 527 9.14 -4.64 -6.16
CA GLN A 527 9.02 -4.19 -7.55
C GLN A 527 9.11 -2.69 -7.66
N ARG A 528 9.67 -2.17 -8.75
CA ARG A 528 9.50 -0.78 -9.20
C ARG A 528 8.50 -0.76 -10.34
N VAL A 529 7.37 -0.08 -10.15
CA VAL A 529 6.25 -0.07 -11.11
C VAL A 529 5.90 1.37 -11.51
N PRO A 530 5.65 1.63 -12.81
CA PRO A 530 5.13 2.91 -13.24
C PRO A 530 3.64 2.99 -12.91
N ILE A 531 3.23 4.10 -12.32
CA ILE A 531 1.85 4.38 -11.93
C ILE A 531 1.33 5.58 -12.71
N LEU A 532 0.07 5.53 -13.13
CA LEU A 532 -0.66 6.64 -13.73
C LEU A 532 -1.98 6.86 -12.99
N ALA A 533 -2.20 8.06 -12.46
CA ALA A 533 -3.44 8.44 -11.80
C ALA A 533 -4.03 9.72 -12.39
N ARG A 534 -5.32 9.93 -12.14
CA ARG A 534 -6.01 11.18 -12.45
C ARG A 534 -5.97 12.12 -11.24
N ARG A 535 -5.64 13.38 -11.49
CA ARG A 535 -5.72 14.47 -10.51
C ARG A 535 -7.16 14.94 -10.34
N ARG A 536 -7.42 15.74 -9.30
CA ARG A 536 -8.76 16.30 -9.02
C ARG A 536 -9.28 17.22 -10.15
N ASP A 537 -8.37 17.86 -10.89
CA ASP A 537 -8.68 18.72 -12.05
C ASP A 537 -8.90 17.93 -13.36
N GLY A 538 -8.86 16.60 -13.31
CA GLY A 538 -9.01 15.73 -14.48
C GLY A 538 -7.73 15.49 -15.27
N THR A 539 -6.63 16.20 -14.98
CA THR A 539 -5.33 15.97 -15.61
C THR A 539 -4.67 14.69 -15.09
N TYR A 540 -3.61 14.23 -15.77
CA TYR A 540 -2.89 13.03 -15.38
C TYR A 540 -1.62 13.33 -14.60
N VAL A 541 -1.24 12.41 -13.73
CA VAL A 541 0.06 12.37 -13.07
C VAL A 541 0.61 10.96 -13.14
N SER A 542 1.89 10.84 -13.48
CA SER A 542 2.62 9.59 -13.45
C SER A 542 3.81 9.67 -12.52
N TRP A 543 4.15 8.54 -11.90
CA TRP A 543 5.33 8.38 -11.06
C TRP A 543 5.78 6.91 -11.09
N VAL A 544 6.94 6.61 -10.52
CA VAL A 544 7.37 5.23 -10.27
C VAL A 544 7.20 4.99 -8.78
N ALA A 545 6.55 3.90 -8.43
CA ALA A 545 6.34 3.46 -7.05
C ALA A 545 7.07 2.15 -6.79
N ARG A 546 7.34 1.87 -5.52
CA ARG A 546 7.82 0.58 -5.05
C ARG A 546 6.64 -0.19 -4.46
N ARG A 547 6.56 -1.49 -4.78
CA ARG A 547 5.54 -2.40 -4.29
C ARG A 547 6.20 -3.57 -3.59
N VAL A 548 5.62 -3.97 -2.47
CA VAL A 548 6.06 -5.12 -1.69
C VAL A 548 4.92 -6.11 -1.62
N SER A 549 5.25 -7.37 -1.85
CA SER A 549 4.31 -8.48 -1.74
C SER A 549 5.03 -9.71 -1.21
N VAL A 550 4.26 -10.64 -0.66
CA VAL A 550 4.79 -11.92 -0.18
C VAL A 550 5.44 -12.67 -1.35
N GLY A 551 6.57 -13.31 -1.08
CA GLY A 551 7.28 -14.15 -2.04
C GLY A 551 6.56 -15.48 -2.33
N ARG A 552 7.31 -16.48 -2.80
CA ARG A 552 6.80 -17.82 -3.14
C ARG A 552 7.44 -18.95 -2.31
N GLY A 553 8.13 -18.61 -1.23
CA GLY A 553 8.88 -19.55 -0.39
C GLY A 553 10.39 -19.37 -0.50
N GLU A 554 11.09 -20.33 0.11
CA GLU A 554 12.55 -20.49 0.07
C GLU A 554 13.06 -20.74 -1.36
N GLY A 555 14.32 -20.40 -1.59
CA GLY A 555 15.02 -20.67 -2.84
C GLY A 555 16.31 -21.45 -2.61
N ARG A 556 16.78 -22.14 -3.64
CA ARG A 556 18.10 -22.81 -3.63
C ARG A 556 18.98 -22.16 -4.69
N SER A 557 20.07 -21.55 -4.24
CA SER A 557 21.08 -20.93 -5.11
C SER A 557 21.91 -21.95 -5.86
N GLY A 558 22.02 -23.18 -5.33
CA GLY A 558 22.98 -24.18 -5.81
C GLY A 558 24.41 -23.95 -5.29
N LEU A 559 24.60 -22.98 -4.38
CA LEU A 559 25.88 -22.74 -3.72
C LEU A 559 26.21 -23.93 -2.80
N ALA A 560 27.32 -24.59 -3.11
CA ALA A 560 27.92 -25.65 -2.31
C ALA A 560 29.40 -25.33 -2.13
N TYR A 561 29.93 -25.69 -0.97
CA TYR A 561 31.35 -25.55 -0.64
C TYR A 561 32.04 -26.91 -0.68
N ASP A 562 33.36 -26.90 -0.84
CA ASP A 562 34.21 -28.09 -0.74
C ASP A 562 33.76 -29.24 -1.66
N SER A 563 33.50 -28.93 -2.93
CA SER A 563 33.05 -29.89 -3.93
C SER A 563 34.22 -30.48 -4.71
N ALA A 564 34.06 -31.71 -5.19
CA ALA A 564 35.01 -32.32 -6.12
C ALA A 564 34.37 -32.39 -7.51
N GLU A 565 34.99 -31.73 -8.48
CA GLU A 565 34.54 -31.75 -9.89
C GLU A 565 35.50 -32.57 -10.74
N PRO A 566 35.03 -33.16 -11.86
CA PRO A 566 35.91 -33.75 -12.87
C PRO A 566 37.00 -32.78 -13.33
N HIS A 567 38.23 -33.25 -13.38
CA HIS A 567 39.32 -32.59 -14.08
C HIS A 567 39.16 -32.91 -15.57
N ASP A 568 38.50 -32.00 -16.31
CA ASP A 568 38.42 -32.11 -17.76
C ASP A 568 39.79 -31.83 -18.38
N ASP A 569 40.47 -32.87 -18.87
CA ASP A 569 41.74 -32.79 -19.63
C ASP A 569 41.58 -32.17 -21.03
N VAL A 570 40.49 -31.43 -21.30
CA VAL A 570 40.17 -30.90 -22.62
C VAL A 570 40.31 -29.38 -22.65
N ARG A 571 41.56 -28.90 -22.66
CA ARG A 571 41.96 -27.67 -23.37
C ARG A 571 43.41 -27.81 -23.87
N THR A 572 43.55 -28.31 -25.10
CA THR A 572 44.59 -27.84 -26.02
C THR A 572 43.94 -27.02 -27.12
#